data_AF-A0A2G9MVZ1-F1
#
_entry.id   AF-A0A2G9MVZ1-F1
#
_cell.length_a   1.000
_cell.length_b   1.000
_cell.length_c   1.000
_cell.angle_alpha   90.00
_cell.angle_beta   90.00
_cell.angle_gamma   90.00
#
_symmetry.space_group_name_H-M   'P 1'
#
loop_
_entity.id
_entity.type
_entity.pdbx_description
1 polymer ?
#
loop_
_entity_poly.entity_id
_entity_poly.type
_entity_poly.pdbx_seq_one_letter_code
_entity_poly.pdbx_strand_id
1 'polypeptide(L)'
;MLIDKKLLVGGIVMVIVGMIIIVNLNAAMPIWQSGMTEEETIDVLTRQQENQDMTALAGILIGVGFLLILISFGARRRKKGSPEKEEKKPIS
;
A
#
# COMPACT_ATOMS: atom_id res chain seq x y z
N MET A 1 11.92 -10.23 -19.73
CA MET A 1 10.83 -9.81 -18.82
C MET A 1 10.38 -8.42 -19.26
N LEU A 2 9.11 -8.22 -19.66
CA LEU A 2 8.62 -6.87 -19.98
C LEU A 2 7.98 -6.29 -18.72
N ILE A 3 8.55 -5.22 -18.21
CA ILE A 3 8.14 -4.52 -16.99
C ILE A 3 7.53 -3.18 -17.42
N ASP A 4 6.35 -2.84 -16.91
CA ASP A 4 5.86 -1.46 -17.02
C ASP A 4 6.61 -0.58 -16.02
N LYS A 5 7.63 0.12 -16.51
CA LYS A 5 8.49 0.97 -15.68
C LYS A 5 7.72 2.08 -14.96
N LYS A 6 6.66 2.63 -15.57
CA LYS A 6 5.90 3.72 -14.95
C LYS A 6 5.12 3.21 -13.74
N LEU A 7 4.51 2.04 -13.91
CA LEU A 7 3.70 1.39 -12.89
C LEU A 7 4.59 0.85 -11.75
N LEU A 8 5.76 0.32 -12.09
CA LEU A 8 6.77 -0.08 -11.12
C LEU A 8 7.28 1.09 -10.28
N VAL A 9 7.63 2.22 -10.92
CA VAL A 9 8.11 3.41 -10.20
C VAL A 9 7.02 3.96 -9.28
N GLY A 10 5.76 4.02 -9.73
CA GLY A 10 4.64 4.44 -8.90
C GLY A 10 4.45 3.56 -7.66
N GLY A 11 4.52 2.24 -7.83
CA GLY A 11 4.41 1.29 -6.70
C GLY A 11 5.56 1.43 -5.70
N ILE A 12 6.81 1.58 -6.18
CA ILE A 12 7.98 1.78 -5.31
C ILE A 12 7.84 3.08 -4.50
N VAL A 13 7.43 4.18 -5.14
CA VAL A 13 7.24 5.47 -4.46
C VAL A 13 6.18 5.35 -3.36
N MET A 14 5.04 4.69 -3.64
CA MET A 14 3.99 4.48 -2.63
C MET A 14 4.49 3.67 -1.42
N VAL A 15 5.29 2.62 -1.66
CA VAL A 15 5.86 1.80 -0.57
C VAL A 15 6.82 2.62 0.28
N ILE A 16 7.69 3.43 -0.34
CA ILE A 16 8.64 4.29 0.38
C ILE A 16 7.90 5.32 1.24
N VAL A 17 6.89 5.99 0.70
CA VAL A 17 6.09 6.97 1.43
C VAL A 17 5.37 6.31 2.61
N GLY A 18 4.75 5.14 2.41
CA GLY A 18 4.11 4.40 3.50
C GLY A 18 5.09 3.99 4.60
N MET A 19 6.30 3.55 4.24
CA MET A 19 7.36 3.25 5.21
C MET A 19 7.75 4.47 6.04
N ILE A 20 7.91 5.64 5.42
CA ILE A 20 8.25 6.88 6.13
C ILE A 20 7.16 7.25 7.12
N ILE A 21 5.89 7.11 6.75
CA ILE A 21 4.75 7.40 7.63
C ILE A 21 4.78 6.48 8.86
N ILE A 22 4.95 5.17 8.68
CA ILE A 22 5.00 4.21 9.80
C ILE A 22 6.16 4.53 10.74
N VAL A 23 7.35 4.83 10.21
CA VAL A 23 8.51 5.17 11.04
C VAL A 23 8.25 6.43 11.88
N ASN A 24 7.63 7.46 11.30
CA ASN A 24 7.28 8.68 12.02
C ASN A 24 6.21 8.44 13.10
N LEU A 25 5.20 7.63 12.81
CA LEU A 25 4.16 7.28 13.79
C LEU A 25 4.72 6.50 14.98
N ASN A 26 5.64 5.57 14.73
CA ASN A 26 6.29 4.82 15.80
C ASN A 26 7.21 5.70 16.66
N ALA A 27 7.86 6.71 16.06
CA ALA A 27 8.64 7.69 16.81
C ALA A 27 7.78 8.64 17.68
N ALA A 28 6.53 8.87 17.28
CA ALA A 28 5.59 9.73 17.99
C ALA A 28 4.72 8.98 19.02
N MET A 29 4.74 7.64 19.06
CA MET A 29 3.97 6.87 20.03
C MET A 29 4.57 7.04 21.44
N PRO A 30 3.81 7.56 22.43
CA PRO A 30 4.27 7.63 23.79
C PRO A 30 4.43 6.21 24.35
N ILE A 31 5.64 5.87 24.77
CA ILE A 31 5.94 4.64 25.49
C ILE A 31 5.32 4.77 26.88
N TRP A 32 4.58 3.75 27.33
CA TRP A 32 3.90 3.72 28.63
C TRP A 32 4.83 4.18 29.76
N GLN A 33 4.57 5.37 30.29
CA GLN A 33 5.31 5.93 31.42
C GLN A 33 4.46 5.74 32.68
N SER A 34 4.95 4.95 33.65
CA SER A 34 4.24 4.73 34.92
C SER A 34 4.16 6.05 35.69
N GLY A 35 2.95 6.65 35.78
CA GLY A 35 2.71 7.88 36.53
C GLY A 35 1.72 8.90 35.93
N MET A 36 1.02 8.59 34.82
CA MET A 36 0.02 9.49 34.23
C MET A 36 -1.27 9.58 35.05
N THR A 37 -1.83 10.79 35.13
CA THR A 37 -3.15 11.08 35.71
C THR A 37 -4.29 10.62 34.79
N GLU A 38 -5.52 10.50 35.31
CA GLU A 38 -6.67 9.98 34.55
C GLU A 38 -6.99 10.81 33.29
N GLU A 39 -6.83 12.14 33.34
CA GLU A 39 -7.01 13.02 32.16
C GLU A 39 -5.90 12.81 31.12
N GLU A 40 -4.64 12.67 31.54
CA GLU A 40 -3.52 12.38 30.63
C GLU A 40 -3.68 11.01 29.96
N THR A 41 -4.34 10.07 30.64
CA THR A 41 -4.64 8.73 30.09
C THR A 41 -5.66 8.81 28.95
N ILE A 42 -6.69 9.66 29.06
CA ILE A 42 -7.69 9.85 27.99
C ILE A 42 -7.06 10.53 26.78
N ASP A 43 -6.25 11.58 26.98
CA ASP A 43 -5.55 12.27 25.89
C ASP A 43 -4.56 11.33 25.18
N VAL A 44 -3.88 10.45 25.94
CA VAL A 44 -3.04 9.40 25.35
C VAL A 44 -3.86 8.37 24.58
N LEU A 45 -5.01 7.93 25.07
CA LEU A 45 -5.89 6.98 24.38
C LEU A 45 -6.40 7.54 23.05
N THR A 46 -6.79 8.81 23.00
CA THR A 46 -7.21 9.47 21.76
C THR A 46 -6.05 9.56 20.77
N ARG A 47 -4.85 9.98 21.20
CA ARG A 47 -3.66 10.03 20.33
C ARG A 47 -3.20 8.65 19.87
N GLN A 48 -3.33 7.63 20.72
CA GLN A 48 -3.06 6.23 20.35
C GLN A 48 -4.01 5.78 19.24
N GLN A 49 -5.30 6.11 19.34
CA GLN A 49 -6.30 5.75 18.34
C GLN A 49 -6.03 6.44 17.00
N GLU A 50 -5.72 7.75 17.01
CA GLU A 50 -5.33 8.49 15.80
C GLU A 50 -4.08 7.89 15.16
N ASN A 51 -3.06 7.55 15.96
CA ASN A 51 -1.84 6.92 15.48
C ASN A 51 -2.10 5.50 14.92
N GLN A 52 -3.03 4.74 15.49
CA GLN A 52 -3.45 3.44 14.96
C GLN A 52 -4.15 3.57 13.61
N ASP A 53 -5.07 4.52 13.46
CA ASP A 53 -5.77 4.77 12.19
C ASP A 53 -4.79 5.21 11.11
N MET A 54 -3.84 6.09 11.44
CA MET A 54 -2.77 6.48 10.52
C MET A 54 -1.84 5.31 10.16
N THR A 55 -1.55 4.43 11.12
CA THR A 55 -0.75 3.21 10.88
C THR A 55 -1.50 2.26 9.93
N ALA A 56 -2.81 2.09 10.11
CA ALA A 56 -3.64 1.28 9.23
C ALA A 56 -3.68 1.85 7.81
N LEU A 57 -3.86 3.18 7.67
CA LEU A 57 -3.80 3.87 6.37
C LEU A 57 -2.45 3.69 5.68
N ALA A 58 -1.35 3.82 6.43
CA ALA A 58 -0.01 3.59 5.90
C ALA A 58 0.20 2.14 5.45
N GLY A 59 -0.34 1.17 6.19
CA GLY A 59 -0.36 -0.24 5.81
C GLY A 59 -1.10 -0.50 4.50
N ILE A 60 -2.28 0.11 4.32
CA ILE A 60 -3.05 0.02 3.06
C ILE A 60 -2.25 0.65 1.91
N LEU A 61 -1.63 1.81 2.11
CA LEU A 61 -0.81 2.48 1.12
C LEU A 61 0.36 1.59 0.64
N ILE A 62 1.05 0.93 1.58
CA ILE A 62 2.11 -0.04 1.26
C ILE A 62 1.52 -1.22 0.49
N GLY A 63 0.37 -1.77 0.91
CA GLY A 63 -0.30 -2.88 0.24
C GLY A 63 -0.67 -2.56 -1.20
N VAL A 64 -1.24 -1.38 -1.46
CA VAL A 64 -1.56 -0.89 -2.81
C VAL A 64 -0.29 -0.66 -3.62
N GLY A 65 0.75 -0.05 -3.04
CA GLY A 65 2.05 0.13 -3.69
C GLY A 65 2.69 -1.20 -4.10
N PHE A 66 2.62 -2.20 -3.23
CA PHE A 66 3.11 -3.55 -3.52
C PHE A 66 2.29 -4.24 -4.63
N LEU A 67 0.97 -4.09 -4.63
CA LEU A 67 0.12 -4.59 -5.71
C LEU A 67 0.49 -3.97 -7.08
N LEU A 68 0.76 -2.66 -7.11
CA LEU A 68 1.24 -1.97 -8.31
C LEU A 68 2.57 -2.57 -8.80
N ILE A 69 3.50 -2.87 -7.90
CA ILE A 69 4.76 -3.53 -8.24
C ILE A 69 4.47 -4.91 -8.87
N LEU A 70 3.60 -5.73 -8.28
CA LEU A 70 3.28 -7.06 -8.81
C LEU A 70 2.67 -7.00 -10.22
N ILE A 71 1.68 -6.12 -10.44
CA ILE A 71 1.06 -5.99 -11.76
C ILE A 71 2.01 -5.37 -12.78
N SER A 72 3.00 -4.57 -12.36
CA SER A 72 4.02 -4.02 -13.27
C SER A 72 4.89 -5.10 -13.93
N PHE A 73 5.12 -6.22 -13.24
CA PHE A 73 5.78 -7.41 -13.79
C PHE A 73 4.82 -8.32 -14.58
N GLY A 74 3.55 -8.34 -14.20
CA GLY A 74 2.50 -9.19 -14.80
C GLY A 74 1.72 -8.58 -15.98
N ALA A 75 1.85 -7.28 -16.27
CA ALA A 75 1.02 -6.55 -17.24
C ALA A 75 1.17 -6.95 -18.72
N ARG A 76 1.97 -7.97 -19.04
CA ARG A 76 2.15 -8.48 -20.41
C ARG A 76 0.99 -9.38 -20.89
N ARG A 77 -0.27 -8.91 -20.86
CA ARG A 77 -1.33 -9.61 -21.64
C ARG A 77 -2.65 -8.88 -21.90
N ARG A 78 -2.70 -7.55 -22.02
CA ARG A 78 -3.97 -6.92 -22.46
C ARG A 78 -3.96 -5.93 -23.61
N LYS A 79 -2.90 -5.20 -23.98
CA LYS A 79 -3.00 -4.29 -25.15
C LYS A 79 -1.71 -4.06 -25.92
N LYS A 80 -1.55 -4.82 -27.01
CA LYS A 80 -1.21 -4.36 -28.38
C LYS A 80 -1.06 -5.60 -29.27
N GLY A 81 -2.16 -6.05 -29.88
CA GLY A 81 -2.10 -7.01 -31.01
C GLY A 81 -2.36 -8.49 -30.73
N SER A 82 -3.19 -8.88 -29.75
CA SER A 82 -3.84 -10.20 -29.87
C SER A 82 -4.90 -10.09 -30.96
N PRO A 83 -4.84 -10.87 -32.06
CA PRO A 83 -5.99 -11.00 -32.93
C PRO A 83 -7.15 -11.55 -32.09
N GLU A 84 -8.34 -11.01 -32.36
CA GLU A 84 -9.60 -11.54 -31.88
C GLU A 84 -9.55 -13.07 -31.98
N LYS A 85 -10.02 -13.78 -30.94
CA LYS A 85 -10.25 -15.22 -31.06
C LYS A 85 -11.36 -15.39 -32.10
N GLU A 86 -11.00 -15.50 -33.37
CA GLU A 86 -11.86 -16.12 -34.36
C GLU A 86 -11.96 -17.60 -33.98
N GLU A 87 -13.01 -17.94 -33.25
CA GLU A 87 -13.51 -19.30 -33.21
C GLU A 87 -13.67 -19.75 -34.66
N LYS A 88 -12.80 -20.67 -35.11
CA LYS A 88 -13.02 -21.35 -36.38
C LYS A 88 -14.36 -22.09 -36.26
N LYS A 89 -15.39 -21.56 -36.92
CA LYS A 89 -16.63 -22.32 -37.16
C LYS A 89 -16.22 -23.65 -37.80
N PRO A 90 -16.73 -24.79 -37.31
CA PRO A 90 -16.53 -26.04 -38.02
C PRO A 90 -17.32 -25.94 -39.33
N ILE A 91 -16.64 -26.03 -40.46
CA ILE A 91 -17.29 -26.18 -41.76
C ILE A 91 -16.76 -27.47 -42.36
N SER A 92 -17.63 -28.47 -42.25
CA SER A 92 -17.81 -29.67 -43.07
C SER A 92 -16.66 -30.66 -43.23
#